data_AF-A0AAV7J0M0-F1
#
_entry.id   AF-A0AAV7J0M0-F1
#
_cell.length_a   1.000
_cell.length_b   1.000
_cell.length_c   1.000
_cell.angle_alpha   90.00
_cell.angle_beta   90.00
_cell.angle_gamma   90.00
#
_symmetry.space_group_name_H-M   'P 1'
#
loop_
_entity.id
_entity.type
_entity.pdbx_description
1 polymer ?
#
loop_
_entity_poly.entity_id
_entity_poly.type
_entity_poly.pdbx_seq_one_letter_code
_entity_poly.pdbx_strand_id
1 'polypeptide(L)'
;DLIGKLSTLERKLHSKSKQPTKRLKEVKTRKCDSYVKIRLLPEEKFCEVKLPKTHVQKETLFPLFDETVNIALTPEQRNIENAILVFEVKDKDFLRTKFMAEAFLQFSDIPDTGHDVGIDSLDQIHLKLSRPVDKTTDVIRALEHRKGDNQAMDFISKFNAKLNTR
;
A
#
# COMPACT_ATOMS: atom_id res chain seq x y z
N ASP A 1 15.75 13.44 -3.51
CA ASP A 1 14.33 13.24 -3.20
C ASP A 1 13.75 12.17 -4.09
N LEU A 2 12.99 11.24 -3.50
CA LEU A 2 12.31 10.17 -4.23
C LEU A 2 10.96 10.70 -4.71
N ILE A 3 10.78 10.76 -6.03
CA ILE A 3 9.59 11.35 -6.64
C ILE A 3 8.90 10.32 -7.53
N GLY A 4 7.68 9.93 -7.19
CA GLY A 4 6.91 8.93 -7.93
C GLY A 4 5.43 9.31 -8.05
N LYS A 5 4.82 9.00 -9.21
CA LYS A 5 3.39 9.17 -9.50
C LYS A 5 2.66 7.84 -9.33
N LEU A 6 1.51 7.86 -8.65
CA LEU A 6 0.67 6.68 -8.40
C LEU A 6 -0.56 6.71 -9.32
N SER A 7 -0.60 5.88 -10.35
CA SER A 7 -1.57 6.04 -11.45
C SER A 7 -2.89 5.31 -11.28
N THR A 8 -2.98 3.99 -11.04
CA THR A 8 -4.31 3.31 -11.01
C THR A 8 -4.29 1.95 -10.34
N LEU A 9 -5.41 1.55 -9.70
CA LEU A 9 -5.62 0.25 -9.09
C LEU A 9 -6.84 -0.45 -9.69
N GLU A 10 -6.63 -1.39 -10.62
CA GLU A 10 -7.72 -2.15 -11.21
C GLU A 10 -8.17 -3.32 -10.33
N ARG A 11 -9.46 -3.40 -10.02
CA ARG A 11 -10.11 -4.61 -9.50
C ARG A 11 -11.02 -5.18 -10.60
N LYS A 12 -10.59 -6.25 -11.28
CA LYS A 12 -11.45 -7.03 -12.19
C LYS A 12 -12.52 -7.78 -11.38
N LEU A 13 -13.71 -7.20 -11.27
CA LEU A 13 -14.92 -7.90 -10.83
C LEU A 13 -15.62 -8.47 -12.07
N HIS A 14 -15.35 -9.75 -12.39
CA HIS A 14 -16.21 -10.50 -13.30
C HIS A 14 -17.45 -10.94 -12.51
N SER A 15 -18.63 -10.41 -12.82
CA SER A 15 -19.89 -11.07 -12.47
C SER A 15 -20.67 -11.37 -13.75
N LYS A 16 -21.01 -12.65 -13.94
CA LYS A 16 -21.79 -13.12 -15.07
C LYS A 16 -23.25 -12.70 -14.86
N SER A 17 -23.84 -12.12 -15.91
CA SER A 17 -25.23 -11.71 -16.02
C SER A 17 -26.20 -12.88 -15.77
N LYS A 18 -27.17 -12.67 -14.88
CA LYS A 18 -28.50 -13.29 -14.92
C LYS A 18 -29.55 -12.23 -14.53
N GLN A 19 -30.56 -12.09 -15.37
CA GLN A 19 -31.64 -11.10 -15.30
C GLN A 19 -32.89 -11.68 -14.59
N PRO A 20 -33.96 -10.89 -14.30
CA PRO A 20 -34.18 -10.31 -12.98
C PRO A 20 -35.49 -10.78 -12.32
N THR A 21 -35.63 -10.70 -11.00
CA THR A 21 -36.91 -10.37 -10.35
C THR A 21 -36.73 -10.14 -8.84
N LYS A 22 -37.53 -9.20 -8.31
CA LYS A 22 -37.80 -8.86 -6.91
C LYS A 22 -36.96 -7.74 -6.30
N ARG A 23 -37.67 -6.64 -6.01
CA ARG A 23 -37.35 -5.46 -5.17
C ARG A 23 -35.85 -5.18 -5.04
N LEU A 24 -35.37 -4.29 -5.89
CA LEU A 24 -34.11 -3.60 -5.67
C LEU A 24 -34.24 -2.79 -4.38
N LYS A 25 -33.86 -3.39 -3.25
CA LYS A 25 -33.23 -2.61 -2.17
C LYS A 25 -32.14 -1.83 -2.87
N GLU A 26 -32.23 -0.51 -2.80
CA GLU A 26 -31.22 0.41 -3.31
C GLU A 26 -29.85 -0.22 -2.98
N VAL A 27 -29.15 -0.70 -4.01
CA VAL A 27 -27.80 -1.22 -3.84
C VAL A 27 -27.05 0.02 -3.45
N LYS A 28 -26.89 0.25 -2.15
CA LYS A 28 -26.06 1.32 -1.62
C LYS A 28 -24.67 0.99 -2.13
N THR A 29 -24.32 1.56 -3.28
CA THR A 29 -22.98 1.45 -3.86
C THR A 29 -22.06 1.89 -2.76
N ARG A 30 -21.25 0.96 -2.24
CA ARG A 30 -20.34 1.24 -1.15
C ARG A 30 -19.37 2.29 -1.68
N LYS A 31 -19.58 3.53 -1.28
CA LYS A 31 -18.68 4.66 -1.53
C LYS A 31 -17.42 4.42 -0.70
N CYS A 32 -16.26 4.63 -1.29
CA CYS A 32 -14.96 4.40 -0.68
C CYS A 32 -14.21 5.72 -0.66
N ASP A 33 -13.68 6.09 0.50
CA ASP A 33 -12.94 7.32 0.71
C ASP A 33 -11.47 6.95 0.82
N SER A 34 -10.83 6.72 -0.33
CA SER A 34 -9.52 6.06 -0.36
C SER A 34 -8.35 7.04 -0.27
N TYR A 35 -7.25 6.59 0.32
CA TYR A 35 -5.94 7.26 0.26
C TYR A 35 -4.81 6.23 0.31
N VAL A 36 -3.60 6.66 -0.05
CA VAL A 36 -2.41 5.83 0.01
C VAL A 36 -1.47 6.35 1.09
N LYS A 37 -1.12 5.46 2.02
CA LYS A 37 -0.10 5.68 3.04
C LYS A 37 1.20 5.06 2.58
N ILE A 38 2.29 5.81 2.68
CA ILE A 38 3.63 5.32 2.35
C ILE A 38 4.34 4.84 3.61
N ARG A 39 5.08 3.73 3.51
CA ARG A 39 6.00 3.22 4.53
C ARG A 39 7.34 2.83 3.91
N LEU A 40 8.38 2.79 4.73
CA LEU A 40 9.69 2.28 4.36
C LEU A 40 10.03 1.08 5.25
N LEU A 41 10.63 0.06 4.65
CA LEU A 41 11.13 -1.12 5.36
C LEU A 41 12.63 -1.27 5.12
N PRO A 42 13.40 -1.72 6.12
CA PRO A 42 12.98 -2.01 7.50
C PRO A 42 12.68 -0.73 8.31
N GLU A 43 11.59 -0.70 9.09
CA GLU A 43 11.06 0.53 9.73
C GLU A 43 12.10 1.20 10.65
N GLU A 44 12.90 0.40 11.36
CA GLU A 44 13.92 0.83 12.31
C GLU A 44 15.05 1.67 11.69
N LYS A 45 15.23 1.62 10.36
CA LYS A 45 16.25 2.40 9.65
C LYS A 45 15.75 3.76 9.17
N PHE A 46 14.44 4.02 9.27
CA PHE A 46 13.80 5.23 8.77
C PHE A 46 12.97 5.96 9.83
N CYS A 47 13.27 5.75 11.12
CA CYS A 47 12.53 6.32 12.26
C CYS A 47 12.38 7.85 12.21
N GLU A 48 13.36 8.55 11.64
CA GLU A 48 13.39 10.02 11.55
C GLU A 48 12.79 10.57 10.25
N VAL A 49 12.45 9.68 9.29
CA VAL A 49 11.92 10.07 7.99
C VAL A 49 10.43 10.38 8.11
N LYS A 50 10.04 11.61 7.77
CA LYS A 50 8.64 12.00 7.67
C LYS A 50 8.04 11.44 6.39
N LEU A 51 7.10 10.50 6.54
CA LEU A 51 6.48 9.82 5.41
C LEU A 51 5.18 10.49 4.98
N PRO A 52 5.03 10.84 3.69
CA PRO A 52 3.82 11.46 3.17
C PRO A 52 2.67 10.44 3.04
N LYS A 53 1.46 10.97 2.86
CA LYS A 53 0.27 10.24 2.44
C LYS A 53 -0.44 11.08 1.39
N THR A 54 -1.19 10.43 0.51
CA THR A 54 -1.99 11.15 -0.50
C THR A 54 -3.19 11.84 0.14
N HIS A 55 -3.81 12.73 -0.62
CA HIS A 55 -5.14 13.22 -0.31
C HIS A 55 -6.17 12.09 -0.40
N VAL A 56 -7.30 12.29 0.28
CA VAL A 56 -8.41 11.34 0.28
C VAL A 56 -9.27 11.58 -0.94
N GLN A 57 -9.35 10.57 -1.81
CA GLN A 57 -10.25 10.53 -2.95
C GLN A 57 -11.61 10.02 -2.47
N LYS A 58 -12.59 10.92 -2.42
CA LYS A 58 -13.89 10.67 -1.80
C LYS A 58 -14.87 9.98 -2.75
N GLU A 59 -15.69 9.11 -2.17
CA GLU A 59 -16.85 8.50 -2.79
C GLU A 59 -16.60 7.79 -4.14
N THR A 60 -15.40 7.26 -4.37
CA THR A 60 -15.02 6.63 -5.63
C THR A 60 -14.44 5.23 -5.43
N LEU A 61 -14.79 4.30 -6.34
CA LEU A 61 -14.20 2.96 -6.41
C LEU A 61 -12.99 2.90 -7.36
N PHE A 62 -12.75 3.96 -8.12
CA PHE A 62 -11.67 4.08 -9.09
C PHE A 62 -10.87 5.35 -8.80
N PRO A 63 -10.16 5.40 -7.66
CA PRO A 63 -9.39 6.58 -7.31
C PRO A 63 -8.22 6.76 -8.27
N LEU A 64 -8.10 7.98 -8.82
CA LEU A 64 -6.89 8.48 -9.43
C LEU A 64 -6.29 9.46 -8.43
N PHE A 65 -5.13 9.11 -7.87
CA PHE A 65 -4.46 9.99 -6.92
C PHE A 65 -3.70 11.08 -7.68
N ASP A 66 -2.90 10.69 -8.69
CA ASP A 66 -2.08 11.59 -9.50
C ASP A 66 -1.28 12.61 -8.66
N GLU A 67 -0.76 12.12 -7.53
CA GLU A 67 -0.02 12.91 -6.57
C GLU A 67 1.46 12.60 -6.67
N THR A 68 2.24 13.67 -6.56
CA THR A 68 3.70 13.60 -6.48
C THR A 68 4.09 13.69 -5.01
N VAL A 69 4.78 12.66 -4.52
CA VAL A 69 5.28 12.61 -3.14
C VAL A 69 6.79 12.77 -3.14
N ASN A 70 7.32 13.51 -2.16
CA ASN A 70 8.76 13.69 -1.98
C ASN A 70 9.16 13.06 -0.64
N ILE A 71 10.13 12.16 -0.68
CA ILE A 71 10.72 11.55 0.52
C ILE A 71 12.19 11.95 0.56
N ALA A 72 12.55 12.73 1.59
CA ALA A 72 13.92 13.09 1.86
C ALA A 72 14.61 11.93 2.57
N LEU A 73 15.67 11.40 1.94
CA LEU A 73 16.50 10.32 2.47
C LEU A 73 17.95 10.79 2.51
N THR A 74 18.69 10.36 3.54
CA THR A 74 20.16 10.51 3.51
C THR A 74 20.78 9.53 2.50
N PRO A 75 22.02 9.76 2.03
CA PRO A 75 22.72 8.80 1.19
C PRO A 75 22.80 7.40 1.83
N GLU A 76 23.02 7.32 3.14
CA GLU A 76 23.07 6.06 3.87
C GLU A 76 21.72 5.35 3.81
N GLN A 77 20.62 6.08 4.02
CA GLN A 77 19.26 5.54 3.95
C GLN A 77 18.88 5.06 2.55
N ARG A 78 19.29 5.81 1.51
CA ARG A 78 19.04 5.46 0.10
C ARG A 78 19.77 4.17 -0.32
N ASN A 79 20.93 3.91 0.28
CA ASN A 79 21.78 2.77 -0.03
C ASN A 79 21.58 1.56 0.90
N ILE A 80 20.53 1.56 1.74
CA ILE A 80 20.20 0.39 2.56
C ILE A 80 19.84 -0.77 1.64
N GLU A 81 20.59 -1.87 1.78
CA GLU A 81 20.34 -3.09 1.04
C GLU A 81 18.95 -3.66 1.35
N ASN A 82 18.25 -4.13 0.32
CA ASN A 82 16.92 -4.72 0.43
C ASN A 82 15.86 -3.78 1.05
N ALA A 83 16.08 -2.46 1.03
CA ALA A 83 15.08 -1.50 1.45
C ALA A 83 13.88 -1.49 0.48
N ILE A 84 12.68 -1.32 1.06
CA ILE A 84 11.42 -1.42 0.31
C ILE A 84 10.53 -0.23 0.63
N LEU A 85 10.03 0.41 -0.43
CA LEU A 85 8.92 1.34 -0.37
C LEU A 85 7.60 0.58 -0.41
N VAL A 86 6.76 0.79 0.60
CA VAL A 86 5.47 0.12 0.73
C VAL A 86 4.35 1.13 0.55
N PHE A 87 3.45 0.86 -0.38
CA PHE A 87 2.22 1.63 -0.58
C PHE A 87 1.06 0.87 0.05
N GLU A 88 0.40 1.47 1.05
CA GLU A 88 -0.81 0.91 1.66
C GLU A 88 -2.02 1.71 1.24
N VAL A 89 -2.92 1.07 0.49
CA VAL A 89 -4.23 1.64 0.15
C VAL A 89 -5.16 1.45 1.33
N LYS A 90 -5.80 2.53 1.75
CA LYS A 90 -6.72 2.54 2.89
C LYS A 90 -8.02 3.23 2.52
N ASP A 91 -9.10 2.76 3.12
CA ASP A 91 -10.43 3.34 3.06
C ASP A 91 -10.70 4.08 4.37
N LYS A 92 -10.97 5.38 4.28
CA LYS A 92 -11.15 6.28 5.43
C LYS A 92 -12.64 6.48 5.69
N ASP A 93 -13.17 5.75 6.64
CA ASP A 93 -14.48 6.03 7.20
C ASP A 93 -14.40 7.17 8.23
N PHE A 94 -15.57 7.72 8.62
CA PHE A 94 -15.68 8.90 9.51
C PHE A 94 -14.81 8.83 10.78
N LEU A 95 -14.65 7.64 11.39
CA LEU A 95 -13.84 7.43 12.60
C LEU A 95 -12.84 6.27 12.48
N ARG A 96 -12.78 5.58 11.34
CA ARG A 96 -11.99 4.36 11.18
C ARG A 96 -11.23 4.39 9.88
N THR A 97 -10.11 3.69 9.85
CA THR A 97 -9.36 3.47 8.61
C THR A 97 -9.25 1.97 8.40
N LYS A 98 -9.72 1.51 7.25
CA LYS A 98 -9.68 0.10 6.85
C LYS A 98 -8.55 -0.13 5.86
N PHE A 99 -7.70 -1.12 6.12
CA PHE A 99 -6.70 -1.56 5.15
C PHE A 99 -7.38 -2.22 3.94
N MET A 100 -6.99 -1.80 2.73
CA MET A 100 -7.56 -2.33 1.49
C MET A 100 -6.59 -3.21 0.73
N ALA A 101 -5.36 -2.76 0.55
CA ALA A 101 -4.32 -3.50 -0.17
C ALA A 101 -2.95 -2.87 0.06
N GLU A 102 -1.91 -3.59 -0.35
CA GLU A 102 -0.54 -3.09 -0.35
C GLU A 102 0.22 -3.46 -1.62
N ALA A 103 1.20 -2.63 -1.96
CA ALA A 103 2.19 -2.89 -3.00
C ALA A 103 3.58 -2.55 -2.49
N PHE A 104 4.59 -3.18 -3.08
CA PHE A 104 5.98 -3.12 -2.66
C PHE A 104 6.86 -2.74 -3.85
N LEU A 105 7.80 -1.82 -3.64
CA LEU A 105 8.80 -1.41 -4.63
C LEU A 105 10.17 -1.42 -3.97
N GLN A 106 11.12 -2.19 -4.51
CA GLN A 106 12.48 -2.23 -3.97
C GLN A 106 13.23 -0.94 -4.34
N PHE A 107 14.12 -0.50 -3.47
CA PHE A 107 14.96 0.66 -3.74
C PHE A 107 15.91 0.45 -4.92
N SER A 108 16.29 -0.80 -5.22
CA SER A 108 17.09 -1.17 -6.39
C SER A 108 16.35 -0.94 -7.72
N ASP A 109 15.01 -0.96 -7.70
CA ASP A 109 14.18 -0.77 -8.89
C ASP A 109 13.89 0.71 -9.16
N ILE A 110 14.38 1.60 -8.28
CA ILE A 110 14.22 3.05 -8.40
C ILE A 110 15.52 3.58 -9.00
N PRO A 111 15.48 4.20 -10.18
CA PRO A 111 16.67 4.79 -10.79
C PRO A 111 17.17 5.97 -9.96
N ASP A 112 18.49 6.09 -9.84
CA ASP A 112 19.11 7.31 -9.33
C ASP A 112 19.13 8.37 -10.43
N THR A 113 18.32 9.40 -10.24
CA THR A 113 18.14 10.48 -11.21
C THR A 113 18.77 11.75 -10.65
N GLY A 114 19.58 12.42 -11.47
CA GLY A 114 20.10 13.75 -11.16
C GLY A 114 18.99 14.80 -11.12
N HIS A 115 19.33 16.01 -10.69
CA HIS A 115 18.40 17.14 -10.62
C HIS A 115 17.88 17.63 -11.98
N ASP A 116 18.53 17.18 -13.06
CA ASP A 116 18.26 17.51 -14.46
C ASP A 116 17.23 16.60 -15.12
N VAL A 117 16.94 15.44 -14.52
CA VAL A 117 15.98 14.45 -15.05
C VAL A 117 14.63 14.61 -14.36
N GLY A 118 13.63 15.08 -15.10
CA GLY A 118 12.26 15.20 -14.61
C GLY A 118 11.54 13.85 -14.53
N ILE A 119 10.61 13.69 -13.59
CA ILE A 119 9.83 12.44 -13.39
C ILE A 119 9.10 12.01 -14.66
N ASP A 120 8.65 12.96 -15.47
CA ASP A 120 7.91 12.68 -16.70
C ASP A 120 8.76 11.98 -17.78
N SER A 121 10.08 11.97 -17.61
CA SER A 121 11.01 11.23 -18.47
C SER A 121 11.31 9.81 -17.99
N LEU A 122 10.84 9.44 -16.79
CA LEU A 122 11.06 8.11 -16.21
C LEU A 122 9.98 7.13 -16.64
N ASP A 123 10.37 5.88 -16.81
CA ASP A 123 9.44 4.80 -17.13
C ASP A 123 8.45 4.57 -15.99
N GLN A 124 7.19 4.33 -16.37
CA GLN A 124 6.14 4.06 -15.40
C GLN A 124 6.26 2.64 -14.83
N ILE A 125 6.47 2.57 -13.51
CA ILE A 125 6.49 1.30 -12.78
C ILE A 125 5.06 0.89 -12.40
N HIS A 126 4.64 -0.28 -12.89
CA HIS A 126 3.34 -0.86 -12.59
C HIS A 126 3.43 -1.86 -11.44
N LEU A 127 2.90 -1.47 -10.28
CA LEU A 127 2.90 -2.32 -9.09
C LEU A 127 1.60 -3.11 -8.95
N LYS A 128 1.72 -4.39 -8.60
CA LYS A 128 0.57 -5.24 -8.29
C LYS A 128 0.14 -5.04 -6.84
N LEU A 129 -1.14 -4.75 -6.65
CA LEU A 129 -1.73 -4.80 -5.32
C LEU A 129 -1.88 -6.23 -4.85
N SER A 130 -1.57 -6.41 -3.57
CA SER A 130 -1.70 -7.66 -2.86
C SER A 130 -2.44 -7.42 -1.54
N ARG A 131 -2.91 -8.52 -0.95
CA ARG A 131 -3.39 -8.57 0.43
C ARG A 131 -2.82 -9.82 1.07
N PRO A 132 -2.57 -9.80 2.38
CA PRO A 132 -2.42 -11.04 3.14
C PRO A 132 -3.55 -12.02 2.83
N VAL A 133 -3.19 -13.25 2.47
CA VAL A 133 -4.15 -14.28 2.03
C VAL A 133 -4.39 -15.35 3.08
N ASP A 134 -3.34 -15.79 3.78
CA ASP A 134 -3.38 -16.98 4.62
C ASP A 134 -2.39 -16.90 5.79
N LYS A 135 -2.80 -17.41 6.95
CA LYS A 135 -1.94 -17.56 8.14
C LYS A 135 -1.21 -18.90 8.18
N THR A 136 -1.64 -19.90 7.40
CA THR A 136 -1.12 -21.27 7.54
C THR A 136 0.20 -21.51 6.82
N THR A 137 0.74 -20.51 6.13
CA THR A 137 2.06 -20.64 5.49
C THR A 137 3.14 -20.94 6.54
N ASP A 138 4.12 -21.75 6.17
CA ASP A 138 5.20 -22.16 7.08
C ASP A 138 6.01 -20.96 7.60
N VAL A 139 6.12 -19.89 6.80
CA VAL A 139 6.79 -18.65 7.19
C VAL A 139 6.06 -17.95 8.33
N ILE A 140 4.73 -17.79 8.23
CA ILE A 140 3.92 -17.17 9.29
C ILE A 140 3.98 -18.02 10.56
N ARG A 141 3.83 -19.34 10.43
CA ARG A 141 3.94 -20.26 11.57
C ARG A 141 5.31 -20.18 12.23
N ALA A 142 6.39 -20.14 11.45
CA ALA A 142 7.74 -20.02 11.99
C ALA A 142 7.92 -18.71 12.78
N LEU A 143 7.40 -17.59 12.29
CA LEU A 143 7.45 -16.30 12.99
C LEU A 143 6.64 -16.30 14.29
N GLU A 144 5.45 -16.92 14.31
CA GLU A 144 4.62 -17.04 15.52
C GLU A 144 5.30 -17.81 16.67
N HIS A 145 6.22 -18.74 16.35
CA HIS A 145 6.93 -19.53 17.35
C HIS A 145 8.17 -18.85 17.93
N ARG A 146 8.61 -17.70 17.37
CA ARG A 146 9.76 -16.93 17.86
C ARG A 146 9.39 -16.09 19.09
N LYS A 147 9.07 -16.76 20.20
CA LYS A 147 8.74 -16.10 21.47
C LYS A 147 9.92 -15.23 21.93
N GLY A 148 9.66 -13.96 22.24
CA GLY A 148 10.67 -12.99 22.67
C GLY A 148 11.33 -12.20 21.53
N ASP A 149 11.08 -12.55 20.27
CA ASP A 149 11.46 -11.74 19.11
C ASP A 149 10.43 -10.62 18.90
N ASN A 150 10.72 -9.43 19.41
CA ASN A 150 9.82 -8.28 19.33
C ASN A 150 9.47 -7.90 17.88
N GLN A 151 10.40 -8.07 16.94
CA GLN A 151 10.19 -7.72 15.53
C GLN A 151 9.24 -8.72 14.87
N ALA A 152 9.43 -10.02 15.11
CA ALA A 152 8.51 -11.06 14.64
C ALA A 152 7.10 -10.88 15.25
N MET A 153 7.01 -10.61 16.55
CA MET A 153 5.73 -10.42 17.24
C MET A 153 4.98 -9.18 16.71
N ASP A 154 5.67 -8.05 16.49
CA ASP A 154 5.07 -6.86 15.90
C ASP A 154 4.59 -7.11 14.46
N PHE A 155 5.41 -7.79 13.65
CA PHE A 155 5.02 -8.19 12.30
C PHE A 155 3.74 -9.03 12.30
N ILE A 156 3.66 -10.07 13.14
CA ILE A 156 2.48 -10.94 13.26
C ILE A 156 1.25 -10.15 13.71
N SER A 157 1.41 -9.21 14.65
CA SER A 157 0.33 -8.33 15.09
C SER A 157 -0.21 -7.48 13.94
N LYS A 158 0.67 -6.80 13.20
CA LYS A 158 0.31 -5.97 12.02
C LYS A 158 -0.32 -6.83 10.90
N PHE A 159 0.24 -8.01 10.63
CA PHE A 159 -0.25 -8.96 9.65
C PHE A 159 -1.67 -9.43 9.97
N ASN A 160 -1.92 -9.81 11.23
CA ASN A 160 -3.24 -10.21 11.72
C ASN A 160 -4.26 -9.07 11.63
N ALA A 161 -3.87 -7.85 11.99
CA ALA A 161 -4.71 -6.68 11.84
C ALA A 161 -5.14 -6.47 10.37
N LYS A 162 -4.20 -6.61 9.42
CA LYS A 162 -4.49 -6.52 7.98
C LYS A 162 -5.41 -7.65 7.51
N LEU A 163 -5.18 -8.89 7.92
CA LEU A 163 -6.04 -10.02 7.56
C LEU A 163 -7.48 -9.86 8.04
N ASN A 164 -7.67 -9.33 9.25
CA ASN A 164 -8.98 -9.14 9.86
C ASN A 164 -9.76 -7.96 9.27
N THR A 165 -9.15 -7.16 8.39
CA THR A 165 -9.83 -6.08 7.64
C THR A 165 -10.57 -6.58 6.40
N ARG A 166 -10.90 -7.87 6.30
CA ARG A 166 -11.77 -8.35 5.21
C ARG A 166 -13.19 -7.86 5.43
#